data_AF-A0A7J4S6H1-F1
#
_entry.id   AF-A0A7J4S6H1-F1
#
_cell.length_a   1.000
_cell.length_b   1.000
_cell.length_c   1.000
_cell.angle_alpha   90.00
_cell.angle_beta   90.00
_cell.angle_gamma   90.00
#
_symmetry.space_group_name_H-M   'P 1'
#
loop_
_entity.id
_entity.type
_entity.pdbx_description
1 polymer ?
#
loop_
_entity_poly.entity_id
_entity_poly.type
_entity_poly.pdbx_seq_one_letter_code
_entity_poly.pdbx_strand_id
1 'polypeptide(L)'
;MRENTERILRWFVGLSLILGSFALLAGAILQASTASDLVADLEVAVGVLVFAFLVMYERSEAWPPRWPWYVPAALPVILLMVGVVWAQAANTGHLFLSGFAPFVAFLTGLGILARRPWSWPVAFASVTGFGPTILLFAPLSPEAVYGALALFVLDAIFLLALVQKFFEPSPR
;
A
#
# COMPACT_ATOMS: atom_id res chain seq x y z
N MET A 1 6.03 -14.67 -25.68
CA MET A 1 5.38 -13.35 -25.48
C MET A 1 4.88 -13.13 -24.04
N ARG A 2 4.23 -14.11 -23.38
CA ARG A 2 3.62 -13.93 -22.03
C ARG A 2 4.58 -13.44 -20.94
N GLU A 3 5.81 -13.95 -20.88
CA GLU A 3 6.74 -13.62 -19.77
C GLU A 3 7.29 -12.18 -19.81
N ASN A 4 7.58 -11.65 -21.01
CA ASN A 4 8.01 -10.27 -21.17
C ASN A 4 6.86 -9.30 -20.85
N THR A 5 5.64 -9.58 -21.29
CA THR A 5 4.46 -8.79 -20.97
C THR A 5 4.21 -8.79 -19.46
N GLU A 6 4.20 -9.95 -18.82
CA GLU A 6 4.02 -10.08 -17.38
C GLU A 6 5.10 -9.31 -16.60
N ARG A 7 6.37 -9.42 -17.02
CA ARG A 7 7.46 -8.63 -16.46
C ARG A 7 7.15 -7.15 -16.55
N ILE A 8 6.78 -6.65 -17.73
CA ILE A 8 6.47 -5.22 -17.94
C ILE A 8 5.33 -4.77 -17.03
N LEU A 9 4.22 -5.51 -16.97
CA LEU A 9 3.07 -5.17 -16.12
C LEU A 9 3.45 -5.15 -14.64
N ARG A 10 4.22 -6.13 -14.18
CA ARG A 10 4.70 -6.20 -12.79
C ARG A 10 5.63 -5.04 -12.45
N TRP A 11 6.54 -4.69 -13.35
CA TRP A 11 7.42 -3.52 -13.18
C TRP A 11 6.61 -2.23 -13.15
N PHE A 12 5.62 -2.09 -14.02
CA PHE A 12 4.74 -0.92 -14.02
C PHE A 12 4.05 -0.76 -12.66
N VAL A 13 3.33 -1.78 -12.19
CA VAL A 13 2.57 -1.72 -10.93
C VAL A 13 3.51 -1.58 -9.72
N GLY A 14 4.64 -2.29 -9.72
CA GLY A 14 5.60 -2.19 -8.63
C GLY A 14 6.21 -0.80 -8.51
N LEU A 15 6.62 -0.21 -9.64
CA LEU A 15 7.20 1.13 -9.67
C LEU A 15 6.17 2.23 -9.47
N SER A 16 4.92 2.07 -9.94
CA SER A 16 3.85 3.04 -9.71
C SER A 16 3.51 3.14 -8.22
N LEU A 17 3.43 2.01 -7.51
CA LEU A 17 3.21 2.00 -6.06
C LEU A 17 4.37 2.62 -5.28
N ILE A 18 5.62 2.34 -5.69
CA ILE A 18 6.80 2.97 -5.08
C ILE A 18 6.80 4.48 -5.33
N LEU A 19 6.55 4.94 -6.57
CA LEU A 19 6.49 6.35 -6.88
C LEU A 19 5.34 7.05 -6.14
N GLY A 20 4.16 6.43 -6.13
CA GLY A 20 2.98 6.89 -5.40
C GLY A 20 3.24 7.00 -3.91
N SER A 21 4.03 6.10 -3.32
CA SER A 21 4.42 6.21 -1.91
C SER A 21 5.19 7.49 -1.62
N PHE A 22 6.15 7.87 -2.46
CA PHE A 22 6.91 9.11 -2.27
C PHE A 22 6.02 10.35 -2.43
N ALA A 23 5.09 10.32 -3.38
CA ALA A 23 4.13 11.41 -3.58
C ALA A 23 3.19 11.56 -2.36
N LEU A 24 2.66 10.46 -1.83
CA LEU A 24 1.82 10.45 -0.64
C LEU A 24 2.61 10.88 0.61
N LEU A 25 3.85 10.42 0.76
CA LEU A 25 4.72 10.82 1.87
C LEU A 25 5.03 12.32 1.83
N ALA A 26 5.31 12.88 0.65
CA ALA A 26 5.50 14.32 0.49
C ALA A 26 4.23 15.10 0.89
N GLY A 27 3.05 14.62 0.47
CA GLY A 27 1.76 15.20 0.87
C GLY A 27 1.53 15.13 2.39
N ALA A 28 1.87 14.01 3.03
CA ALA A 28 1.76 13.83 4.47
C ALA A 28 2.70 14.77 5.25
N ILE A 29 3.95 14.94 4.79
CA ILE A 29 4.93 15.86 5.39
C ILE A 29 4.43 17.30 5.34
N LEU A 30 3.89 17.74 4.20
CA LEU A 30 3.31 19.08 4.06
C LEU A 30 2.17 19.31 5.06
N GLN A 31 1.31 18.30 5.25
CA GLN A 31 0.21 18.37 6.21
C GLN A 31 0.71 18.35 7.67
N ALA A 32 1.68 17.51 8.01
CA ALA A 32 2.27 17.39 9.35
C ALA A 32 3.00 18.67 9.79
N SER A 33 3.63 19.41 8.87
CA SER A 33 4.31 20.68 9.17
C SER A 33 3.43 21.79 9.77
N THR A 34 2.11 21.55 9.85
CA THR A 34 1.13 22.47 10.43
C THR A 34 0.59 22.07 11.80
N ALA A 35 1.02 20.93 12.39
CA ALA A 35 0.54 20.42 13.68
C ALA A 35 1.70 20.14 14.65
N SER A 36 1.78 20.82 15.81
CA SER A 36 3.03 20.86 16.59
C SER A 36 3.19 19.85 17.74
N ASP A 37 2.14 19.30 18.35
CA ASP A 37 2.32 18.40 19.53
C ASP A 37 1.77 16.97 19.36
N LEU A 38 0.84 16.75 18.41
CA LEU A 38 0.22 15.44 18.17
C LEU A 38 1.03 14.54 17.21
N VAL A 39 2.01 15.13 16.52
CA VAL A 39 2.77 14.48 15.45
C VAL A 39 3.79 13.49 16.03
N ALA A 40 4.44 13.81 17.15
CA ALA A 40 5.45 12.96 17.76
C ALA A 40 4.88 11.61 18.26
N ASP A 41 3.76 11.61 18.97
CA ASP A 41 3.12 10.39 19.46
C ASP A 41 2.61 9.50 18.32
N LEU A 42 2.15 10.13 17.24
CA LEU A 42 1.65 9.45 16.06
C LEU A 42 2.79 8.88 15.20
N GLU A 43 3.90 9.60 15.04
CA GLU A 43 5.12 9.12 14.40
C GLU A 43 5.68 7.91 15.15
N VAL A 44 5.65 7.93 16.48
CA VAL A 44 6.01 6.78 17.31
C VAL A 44 5.05 5.63 17.10
N ALA A 45 3.73 5.86 17.08
CA ALA A 45 2.74 4.81 16.86
C ALA A 45 2.84 4.18 15.46
N VAL A 46 2.99 5.00 14.41
CA VAL A 46 3.23 4.57 13.03
C VAL A 46 4.56 3.83 12.97
N GLY A 47 5.61 4.35 13.60
CA GLY A 47 6.94 3.71 13.68
C GLY A 47 6.89 2.33 14.35
N VAL A 48 6.14 2.17 15.44
CA VAL A 48 5.93 0.89 16.12
C VAL A 48 5.14 -0.08 15.24
N LEU A 49 4.12 0.38 14.53
CA LEU A 49 3.31 -0.43 13.61
C LEU A 49 4.09 -0.84 12.36
N VAL A 50 4.88 0.07 11.81
CA VAL A 50 5.85 -0.16 10.74
C VAL A 50 6.89 -1.18 11.19
N PHE A 51 7.45 -1.00 12.38
CA PHE A 51 8.40 -1.94 12.97
C PHE A 51 7.75 -3.31 13.19
N ALA A 52 6.54 -3.37 13.74
CA ALA A 52 5.79 -4.61 13.91
C ALA A 52 5.50 -5.29 12.55
N PHE A 53 5.11 -4.52 11.54
CA PHE A 53 4.92 -5.02 10.18
C PHE A 53 6.23 -5.56 9.60
N LEU A 54 7.34 -4.84 9.73
CA LEU A 54 8.67 -5.26 9.27
C LEU A 54 9.17 -6.49 10.02
N VAL A 55 8.94 -6.59 11.33
CA VAL A 55 9.28 -7.77 12.14
C VAL A 55 8.42 -8.96 11.73
N MET A 56 7.13 -8.76 11.50
CA MET A 56 6.25 -9.80 10.96
C MET A 56 6.65 -10.19 9.54
N TYR A 57 7.12 -9.25 8.72
CA TYR A 57 7.60 -9.45 7.36
C TYR A 57 8.91 -10.25 7.34
N GLU A 58 9.94 -9.83 8.07
CA GLU A 58 11.21 -10.52 8.24
C GLU A 58 10.97 -11.93 8.80
N ARG A 59 10.11 -12.06 9.82
CA ARG A 59 9.72 -13.35 10.35
C ARG A 59 8.95 -14.19 9.35
N SER A 60 8.11 -13.61 8.49
CA SER A 60 7.42 -14.36 7.44
C SER A 60 8.38 -14.94 6.40
N GLU A 61 9.50 -14.27 6.12
CA GLU A 61 10.57 -14.81 5.25
C GLU A 61 11.40 -15.90 5.94
N ALA A 62 11.55 -15.83 7.27
CA ALA A 62 12.22 -16.85 8.08
C ALA A 62 11.30 -18.02 8.52
N TRP A 63 9.99 -17.90 8.31
CA TRP A 63 9.04 -18.92 8.71
C TRP A 63 9.01 -20.09 7.71
N PRO A 64 8.76 -21.32 8.19
CA PRO A 64 8.49 -22.45 7.30
C PRO A 64 7.38 -22.09 6.30
N PRO A 65 7.26 -22.77 5.15
CA PRO A 65 6.27 -22.51 4.09
C PRO A 65 4.79 -22.71 4.48
N ARG A 66 4.47 -22.69 5.79
CA ARG A 66 3.20 -23.05 6.40
C ARG A 66 2.25 -21.88 6.60
N TRP A 67 2.73 -20.64 6.60
CA TRP A 67 1.84 -19.49 6.76
C TRP A 67 1.22 -19.10 5.42
N PRO A 68 -0.10 -19.13 5.30
CA PRO A 68 -0.75 -18.76 4.05
C PRO A 68 -0.50 -17.29 3.72
N TRP A 69 -0.29 -16.99 2.45
CA TRP A 69 -0.03 -15.63 1.94
C TRP A 69 -1.09 -14.60 2.37
N TYR A 70 -2.31 -15.05 2.69
CA TYR A 70 -3.39 -14.17 3.13
C TYR A 70 -3.13 -13.55 4.50
N VAL A 71 -2.29 -14.16 5.35
CA VAL A 71 -2.03 -13.65 6.70
C VAL A 71 -1.23 -12.34 6.67
N PRO A 72 -0.04 -12.27 6.03
CA PRO A 72 0.68 -11.00 5.87
C PRO A 72 -0.10 -9.99 5.01
N ALA A 73 -0.98 -10.44 4.11
CA ALA A 73 -1.83 -9.55 3.33
C ALA A 73 -2.99 -8.94 4.14
N ALA A 74 -3.54 -9.66 5.10
CA ALA A 74 -4.67 -9.20 5.91
C ALA A 74 -4.27 -8.08 6.87
N LEU A 75 -3.07 -8.14 7.45
CA LEU A 75 -2.60 -7.16 8.41
C LEU A 75 -2.67 -5.70 7.90
N PRO A 76 -2.07 -5.32 6.77
CA PRO A 76 -2.11 -3.94 6.27
C PRO A 76 -3.53 -3.53 5.85
N VAL A 77 -4.33 -4.46 5.31
CA VAL A 77 -5.72 -4.21 4.92
C VAL A 77 -6.57 -3.88 6.15
N ILE A 78 -6.46 -4.70 7.21
CA ILE A 78 -7.19 -4.47 8.47
C ILE A 78 -6.75 -3.16 9.12
N LEU A 79 -5.45 -2.87 9.15
CA LEU A 79 -4.93 -1.62 9.72
C LEU A 79 -5.42 -0.39 8.96
N LEU A 80 -5.47 -0.44 7.63
CA LEU A 80 -6.07 0.63 6.83
C LEU A 80 -7.57 0.78 7.11
N MET A 81 -8.32 -0.31 7.23
CA MET A 81 -9.74 -0.26 7.61
C MET A 81 -9.96 0.34 9.00
N VAL A 82 -9.18 -0.07 10.00
CA VAL A 82 -9.21 0.50 11.35
C VAL A 82 -8.84 1.98 11.31
N GLY A 83 -7.85 2.37 10.50
CA GLY A 83 -7.49 3.76 10.28
C GLY A 83 -8.64 4.59 9.71
N VAL A 84 -9.41 4.05 8.76
CA VAL A 84 -10.60 4.73 8.18
C VAL A 84 -11.68 4.93 9.25
N VAL A 85 -11.97 3.92 10.07
CA VAL A 85 -12.93 4.05 11.18
C VAL A 85 -12.43 5.05 12.23
N TRP A 86 -11.13 5.05 12.51
CA TRP A 86 -10.53 6.02 13.43
C TRP A 86 -10.59 7.45 12.88
N ALA A 87 -10.35 7.64 11.59
CA ALA A 87 -10.42 8.95 10.93
C ALA A 87 -11.82 9.58 11.01
N GLN A 88 -12.89 8.76 11.01
CA GLN A 88 -14.26 9.24 11.28
C GLN A 88 -14.43 9.83 12.69
N ALA A 89 -13.70 9.32 13.68
CA ALA A 89 -13.84 9.72 15.07
C ALA A 89 -12.87 10.83 15.49
N ALA A 90 -11.67 10.89 14.87
CA ALA A 90 -10.64 11.83 15.27
C ALA A 90 -9.67 12.17 14.12
N ASN A 91 -9.18 13.42 14.11
CA ASN A 91 -8.20 13.90 13.13
C ASN A 91 -6.86 13.12 13.18
N THR A 92 -6.55 12.48 14.31
CA THR A 92 -5.41 11.56 14.47
C THR A 92 -5.49 10.36 13.55
N GLY A 93 -6.69 9.87 13.23
CA GLY A 93 -6.89 8.78 12.27
C GLY A 93 -6.53 9.19 10.84
N HIS A 94 -6.83 10.43 10.44
CA HIS A 94 -6.40 10.98 9.15
C HIS A 94 -4.88 11.09 9.06
N LEU A 95 -4.25 11.58 10.13
CA LEU A 95 -2.80 11.64 10.20
C LEU A 95 -2.18 10.23 10.16
N PHE A 96 -2.74 9.25 10.88
CA PHE A 96 -2.28 7.85 10.83
C PHE A 96 -2.32 7.30 9.40
N LEU A 97 -3.45 7.47 8.70
CA LEU A 97 -3.61 7.01 7.32
C LEU A 97 -2.63 7.70 6.37
N SER A 98 -2.36 9.00 6.58
CA SER A 98 -1.42 9.77 5.77
C SER A 98 0.02 9.25 5.88
N GLY A 99 0.44 8.79 7.06
CA GLY A 99 1.77 8.19 7.26
C GLY A 99 1.85 6.70 6.91
N PHE A 100 0.78 5.95 7.18
CA PHE A 100 0.76 4.50 6.97
C PHE A 100 0.58 4.11 5.50
N ALA A 101 -0.25 4.82 4.74
CA ALA A 101 -0.51 4.48 3.35
C ALA A 101 0.71 4.56 2.41
N PRO A 102 1.58 5.60 2.48
CA PRO A 102 2.85 5.60 1.76
C PRO A 102 3.67 4.35 2.04
N PHE A 103 3.80 3.97 3.31
CA PHE A 103 4.58 2.83 3.72
C PHE A 103 4.04 1.51 3.15
N VAL A 104 2.71 1.30 3.26
CA VAL A 104 2.05 0.12 2.69
C VAL A 104 2.24 0.09 1.17
N ALA A 105 2.09 1.22 0.47
CA ALA A 105 2.31 1.29 -0.97
C ALA A 105 3.76 0.94 -1.35
N PHE A 106 4.75 1.47 -0.62
CA PHE A 106 6.17 1.20 -0.86
C PHE A 106 6.51 -0.29 -0.72
N LEU A 107 6.15 -0.90 0.41
CA LEU A 107 6.44 -2.32 0.66
C LEU A 107 5.67 -3.23 -0.28
N THR A 108 4.43 -2.87 -0.62
CA THR A 108 3.64 -3.62 -1.59
C THR A 108 4.26 -3.56 -2.98
N GLY A 109 4.77 -2.39 -3.39
CA GLY A 109 5.50 -2.24 -4.65
C GLY A 109 6.76 -3.11 -4.70
N LEU A 110 7.56 -3.12 -3.63
CA LEU A 110 8.70 -4.04 -3.50
C LEU A 110 8.27 -5.51 -3.56
N GLY A 111 7.19 -5.87 -2.86
CA GLY A 111 6.62 -7.21 -2.89
C GLY A 111 6.20 -7.65 -4.29
N ILE A 112 5.57 -6.75 -5.05
CA ILE A 112 5.19 -6.99 -6.45
C ILE A 112 6.45 -7.21 -7.30
N LEU A 113 7.49 -6.36 -7.19
CA LEU A 113 8.73 -6.54 -7.93
C LEU A 113 9.44 -7.87 -7.60
N ALA A 114 9.44 -8.25 -6.32
CA ALA A 114 9.99 -9.49 -5.79
C ALA A 114 9.08 -10.73 -5.98
N ARG A 115 7.92 -10.59 -6.64
CA ARG A 115 6.95 -11.67 -6.91
C ARG A 115 6.41 -12.35 -5.65
N ARG A 116 6.19 -11.59 -4.58
CA ARG A 116 5.66 -12.11 -3.32
C ARG A 116 4.14 -12.28 -3.38
N PRO A 117 3.56 -13.43 -3.01
CA PRO A 117 2.15 -13.70 -3.23
C PRO A 117 1.19 -12.82 -2.43
N TRP A 118 1.61 -12.41 -1.23
CA TRP A 118 0.82 -11.54 -0.37
C TRP A 118 0.67 -10.12 -0.93
N SER A 119 1.55 -9.67 -1.81
CA SER A 119 1.54 -8.27 -2.28
C SER A 119 0.41 -8.01 -3.27
N TRP A 120 -0.07 -9.02 -3.99
CA TRP A 120 -1.18 -8.87 -4.93
C TRP A 120 -2.48 -8.39 -4.26
N PRO A 121 -3.01 -9.08 -3.23
CA PRO A 121 -4.26 -8.66 -2.58
C PRO A 121 -4.11 -7.29 -1.88
N VAL A 122 -2.93 -6.98 -1.33
CA VAL A 122 -2.66 -5.67 -0.72
C VAL A 122 -2.61 -4.58 -1.77
N ALA A 123 -1.95 -4.83 -2.91
CA ALA A 123 -1.91 -3.90 -4.04
C ALA A 123 -3.32 -3.63 -4.56
N PHE A 124 -4.10 -4.69 -4.77
CA PHE A 124 -5.46 -4.59 -5.28
C PHE A 124 -6.36 -3.77 -4.34
N ALA A 125 -6.34 -4.06 -3.04
CA ALA A 125 -7.09 -3.29 -2.05
C ALA A 125 -6.61 -1.81 -1.98
N SER A 126 -5.30 -1.59 -2.11
CA SER A 126 -4.72 -0.25 -2.10
C SER A 126 -5.16 0.57 -3.29
N VAL A 127 -5.14 0.03 -4.51
CA VAL A 127 -5.47 0.83 -5.72
C VAL A 127 -6.96 0.97 -5.97
N THR A 128 -7.79 0.02 -5.52
CA THR A 128 -9.25 0.05 -5.75
C THR A 128 -10.05 0.67 -4.61
N GLY A 129 -9.51 0.66 -3.38
CA GLY A 129 -10.20 1.16 -2.20
C GLY A 129 -9.44 2.28 -1.50
N PHE A 130 -8.28 1.95 -0.91
CA PHE A 130 -7.62 2.85 0.04
C PHE A 130 -7.01 4.10 -0.62
N GLY A 131 -6.32 3.94 -1.74
CA GLY A 131 -5.69 5.03 -2.50
C GLY A 131 -6.72 6.09 -2.93
N PRO A 132 -7.78 5.72 -3.65
CA PRO A 132 -8.86 6.65 -4.00
C PRO A 132 -9.50 7.32 -2.78
N THR A 133 -9.69 6.57 -1.69
CA THR A 133 -10.23 7.13 -0.44
C THR A 133 -9.31 8.19 0.16
N ILE A 134 -7.99 7.94 0.15
CA ILE A 134 -6.99 8.90 0.66
C ILE A 134 -6.92 10.15 -0.21
N LEU A 135 -7.11 10.04 -1.54
CA LEU A 135 -7.15 11.21 -2.43
C LEU A 135 -8.29 12.18 -2.08
N LEU A 136 -9.38 11.72 -1.44
CA LEU A 136 -10.45 12.60 -0.99
C LEU A 136 -10.02 13.52 0.17
N PHE A 137 -8.95 13.17 0.87
CA PHE A 137 -8.48 13.87 2.07
C PHE A 137 -7.09 14.50 1.89
N ALA A 138 -6.35 14.08 0.86
CA ALA A 138 -5.01 14.57 0.58
C ALA A 138 -5.07 16.01 0.02
N PRO A 139 -4.25 16.94 0.53
CA PRO A 139 -4.19 18.32 0.05
C PRO A 139 -3.40 18.42 -1.28
N LEU A 140 -3.91 17.79 -2.33
CA LEU A 140 -3.30 17.73 -3.66
C LEU A 140 -4.04 18.67 -4.63
N SER A 141 -3.33 19.14 -5.67
CA SER A 141 -3.98 19.90 -6.75
C SER A 141 -4.93 18.98 -7.54
N PRO A 142 -5.99 19.52 -8.18
CA PRO A 142 -6.93 18.73 -8.96
C PRO A 142 -6.25 17.87 -10.04
N GLU A 143 -5.20 18.41 -10.68
CA GLU A 143 -4.44 17.71 -11.71
C GLU A 143 -3.70 16.50 -11.13
N ALA A 144 -3.11 16.65 -9.94
CA ALA A 144 -2.45 15.55 -9.24
C ALA A 144 -3.44 14.46 -8.82
N VAL A 145 -4.65 14.85 -8.39
CA VAL A 145 -5.73 13.90 -8.07
C VAL A 145 -6.15 13.10 -9.30
N TYR A 146 -6.38 13.77 -10.44
CA TYR A 146 -6.75 13.07 -11.68
C TYR A 146 -5.65 12.15 -12.20
N GLY A 147 -4.39 12.59 -12.13
CA GLY A 147 -3.23 11.77 -12.49
C GLY A 147 -3.12 10.52 -11.62
N ALA A 148 -3.28 10.67 -10.31
CA ALA A 148 -3.26 9.56 -9.36
C ALA A 148 -4.44 8.59 -9.58
N LEU A 149 -5.64 9.11 -9.86
CA LEU A 149 -6.81 8.28 -10.16
C LEU A 149 -6.61 7.45 -11.44
N ALA A 150 -6.09 8.07 -12.50
CA ALA A 150 -5.76 7.36 -13.74
C ALA A 150 -4.72 6.25 -13.50
N LEU A 151 -3.70 6.53 -12.67
CA LEU A 151 -2.70 5.55 -12.30
C LEU A 151 -3.30 4.38 -11.51
N PHE A 152 -4.18 4.65 -10.53
CA PHE A 152 -4.88 3.60 -9.78
C PHE A 152 -5.75 2.71 -10.67
N VAL A 153 -6.44 3.29 -11.65
CA VAL A 153 -7.23 2.52 -12.63
C VAL A 153 -6.33 1.61 -13.46
N LEU A 154 -5.20 2.13 -13.96
CA LEU A 154 -4.24 1.34 -14.73
C LEU A 154 -3.64 0.21 -13.89
N ASP A 155 -3.24 0.51 -12.64
CA ASP A 155 -2.72 -0.49 -11.72
C ASP A 155 -3.74 -1.59 -11.43
N ALA A 156 -5.01 -1.24 -11.22
CA ALA A 156 -6.08 -2.21 -11.00
C ALA A 156 -6.26 -3.14 -12.22
N ILE A 157 -6.27 -2.58 -13.43
CA ILE A 157 -6.37 -3.38 -14.67
C ILE A 157 -5.17 -4.31 -14.81
N PHE A 158 -3.96 -3.82 -14.54
CA PHE A 158 -2.73 -4.62 -14.67
C PHE A 158 -2.64 -5.70 -13.59
N LEU A 159 -3.10 -5.41 -12.36
CA LEU A 159 -3.22 -6.42 -11.31
C LEU A 159 -4.23 -7.51 -11.67
N LEU A 160 -5.38 -7.16 -12.25
CA LEU A 160 -6.33 -8.15 -12.76
C LEU A 160 -5.71 -9.02 -13.85
N ALA A 161 -4.90 -8.45 -14.75
CA ALA A 161 -4.15 -9.21 -15.75
C ALA A 161 -3.08 -10.13 -15.13
N LEU A 162 -2.59 -9.83 -13.92
CA LEU A 162 -1.59 -10.62 -13.19
C LEU A 162 -2.20 -11.68 -12.25
N VAL A 163 -3.52 -11.70 -12.06
CA VAL A 163 -4.21 -12.54 -11.05
C VAL A 163 -3.89 -14.04 -11.18
N GLN A 164 -3.77 -14.53 -12.41
CA GLN A 164 -3.55 -15.95 -12.72
C GLN A 164 -2.25 -16.48 -12.10
N LYS A 165 -1.20 -15.66 -12.02
CA LYS A 165 0.09 -16.09 -11.46
C LYS A 165 0.07 -16.23 -9.92
N PHE A 166 -0.80 -15.47 -9.26
CA PHE A 166 -0.88 -15.46 -7.80
C PHE A 166 -1.82 -16.54 -7.25
N PHE A 167 -2.80 -16.98 -8.03
CA PHE A 167 -3.85 -17.89 -7.55
C PHE A 167 -4.14 -19.10 -8.43
N GLU A 168 -3.75 -19.12 -9.72
CA GLU A 168 -3.95 -20.33 -10.53
C GLU A 168 -2.79 -21.32 -10.28
N PRO A 169 -3.09 -22.63 -10.14
CA PRO A 169 -2.05 -23.64 -10.06
C PRO A 169 -1.17 -23.55 -11.32
N SER A 170 0.15 -23.46 -11.14
CA SER A 170 1.08 -23.63 -12.26
C SER A 170 0.73 -24.94 -12.99
N PRO A 171 0.53 -24.93 -14.32
CA PRO A 171 0.49 -26.18 -15.05
C PRO A 171 1.84 -26.87 -14.78
N ARG A 172 1.77 -28.05 -14.15
CA ARG A 172 2.92 -28.92 -13.94
C ARG A 172 3.26 -29.63 -15.24
#